data_AF-J9FDY6-F1
#
_entry.id   AF-J9FDY6-F1
#
_cell.length_a   1.000
_cell.length_b   1.000
_cell.length_c   1.000
_cell.angle_alpha   90.00
_cell.angle_beta   90.00
_cell.angle_gamma   90.00
#
_symmetry.space_group_name_H-M   'P 1'
#
loop_
_entity.id
_entity.type
_entity.pdbx_description
1 polymer ?
#
loop_
_entity_poly.entity_id
_entity_poly.type
_entity_poly.pdbx_seq_one_letter_code
_entity_poly.pdbx_strand_id
1 'polypeptide(L)'
;GVKVATLGAGKPGQTLTYEDNAVPSNGYHSYRVTALLDGEEGSKASSSAYIGLDIPLSPEGVKLLDNGNNVLAQWPKARNYGANKGYVDPSQVTVSLFEMIKITYGMSIGDLVATSDPGVTEMTLPVNPDESQAEDGVTQSIFQLGARADNAAGNSGYYGTHPLIVGPALTLPFKESLSNGHLENGF
;
A
#
# COMPACT_ATOMS: atom_id res chain seq x y z
N GLY A 1 -25.21 -11.92 21.10
CA GLY A 1 -25.49 -10.62 20.45
C GLY A 1 -26.21 -9.74 21.44
N VAL A 2 -25.89 -8.45 21.46
CA VAL A 2 -26.56 -7.45 22.31
C VAL A 2 -27.62 -6.74 21.46
N LYS A 3 -28.79 -6.42 22.04
CA LYS A 3 -29.78 -5.61 21.34
C LYS A 3 -29.28 -4.17 21.29
N VAL A 4 -29.01 -3.68 20.08
CA VAL A 4 -28.53 -2.30 19.86
C VAL A 4 -29.66 -1.31 19.57
N ALA A 5 -30.78 -1.77 19.00
CA ALA A 5 -31.93 -0.93 18.72
C ALA A 5 -33.25 -1.70 18.62
N THR A 6 -34.35 -0.97 18.71
CA THR A 6 -35.68 -1.39 18.26
C THR A 6 -36.18 -0.33 17.29
N LEU A 7 -36.44 -0.73 16.05
CA LEU A 7 -36.95 0.15 15.00
C LEU A 7 -38.48 0.18 15.08
N GLY A 8 -39.09 1.31 14.70
CA GLY A 8 -40.54 1.46 14.69
C GLY A 8 -41.23 0.51 13.70
N ALA A 9 -42.55 0.37 13.83
CA ALA A 9 -43.35 -0.47 12.94
C ALA A 9 -43.20 0.00 11.48
N GLY A 10 -42.65 -0.89 10.64
CA GLY A 10 -42.51 -0.65 9.20
C GLY A 10 -43.77 -1.08 8.45
N LYS A 11 -44.00 -0.44 7.30
CA LYS A 11 -45.00 -0.90 6.33
C LYS A 11 -44.37 -1.93 5.37
N PRO A 12 -45.15 -2.84 4.76
CA PRO A 12 -44.64 -3.71 3.72
C PRO A 12 -43.93 -2.91 2.60
N GLY A 13 -42.71 -3.33 2.25
CA GLY A 13 -41.89 -2.68 1.23
C GLY A 13 -41.15 -1.41 1.69
N GLN A 14 -41.35 -0.94 2.92
CA GLN A 14 -40.62 0.20 3.48
C GLN A 14 -39.19 -0.19 3.84
N THR A 15 -38.22 0.63 3.46
CA THR A 15 -36.84 0.56 3.99
C THR A 15 -36.79 1.26 5.35
N LEU A 16 -36.25 0.56 6.35
CA LEU A 16 -35.88 1.11 7.64
C LEU A 16 -34.35 1.15 7.74
N THR A 17 -33.83 2.26 8.27
CA THR A 17 -32.39 2.46 8.46
C THR A 17 -32.08 2.66 9.93
N TYR A 18 -30.95 2.11 10.37
CA TYR A 18 -30.40 2.32 11.70
C TYR A 18 -28.89 2.53 11.56
N GLU A 19 -28.39 3.56 12.22
CA GLU A 19 -26.96 3.85 12.31
C GLU A 19 -26.47 3.51 13.71
N ASP A 20 -25.57 2.53 13.80
CA ASP A 20 -24.95 2.13 15.06
C ASP A 20 -23.70 2.97 15.33
N ASN A 21 -23.86 4.01 16.14
CA ASN A 21 -22.75 4.89 16.55
C ASN A 21 -22.00 4.39 17.80
N ALA A 22 -22.43 3.26 18.38
CA ALA A 22 -21.90 2.75 19.64
C ALA A 22 -21.10 1.45 19.47
N VAL A 23 -20.47 1.26 18.30
CA VAL A 23 -19.65 0.08 18.01
C VAL A 23 -18.38 0.15 18.88
N PRO A 24 -18.17 -0.82 19.79
CA PRO A 24 -17.22 -0.65 20.88
C PRO A 24 -15.75 -0.82 20.47
N SER A 25 -15.50 -1.48 19.34
CA SER A 25 -14.15 -1.78 18.88
C SER A 25 -14.09 -1.95 17.37
N ASN A 26 -12.92 -1.71 16.79
CA ASN A 26 -12.64 -2.08 15.40
C ASN A 26 -12.74 -3.60 15.23
N GLY A 27 -13.18 -4.05 14.05
CA GLY A 27 -13.20 -5.48 13.71
C GLY A 27 -14.45 -5.92 12.97
N TYR A 28 -14.57 -7.23 12.76
CA TYR A 28 -15.77 -7.82 12.17
C TYR A 28 -16.92 -7.86 13.18
N HIS A 29 -18.03 -7.26 12.79
CA HIS A 29 -19.28 -7.31 13.54
C HIS A 29 -20.37 -7.94 12.68
N SER A 30 -21.30 -8.65 13.33
CA SER A 30 -22.45 -9.27 12.68
C SER A 30 -23.74 -8.68 13.26
N TYR A 31 -24.54 -8.07 12.38
CA TYR A 31 -25.83 -7.51 12.71
C TYR A 31 -26.91 -8.50 12.33
N ARG A 32 -27.92 -8.61 13.21
CA ARG A 32 -29.10 -9.46 12.98
C ARG A 32 -30.37 -8.65 13.23
N VAL A 33 -31.27 -8.69 12.26
CA VAL A 33 -32.61 -8.10 12.34
C VAL A 33 -33.63 -9.22 12.49
N THR A 34 -34.53 -9.05 13.46
CA THR A 34 -35.70 -9.92 13.67
C THR A 34 -36.93 -9.05 13.54
N ALA A 35 -37.84 -9.37 12.61
CA ALA A 35 -39.15 -8.74 12.55
C ALA A 35 -40.05 -9.36 13.63
N LEU A 36 -40.90 -8.56 14.28
CA LEU A 36 -41.89 -9.06 15.23
C LEU A 36 -43.29 -8.70 14.75
N LEU A 37 -44.24 -9.63 14.92
CA LEU A 37 -45.68 -9.41 14.73
C LEU A 37 -46.38 -9.86 16.01
N ASP A 38 -47.09 -8.95 16.68
CA ASP A 38 -47.81 -9.22 17.92
C ASP A 38 -46.98 -9.90 19.04
N GLY A 39 -45.68 -9.59 19.08
CA GLY A 39 -44.73 -10.15 20.05
C GLY A 39 -44.06 -11.44 19.61
N GLU A 40 -44.50 -12.05 18.50
CA GLU A 40 -43.91 -13.26 17.94
C GLU A 40 -42.75 -12.94 16.99
N GLU A 41 -41.65 -13.68 17.13
CA GLU A 41 -40.48 -13.51 16.26
C GLU A 41 -40.71 -14.12 14.87
N GLY A 42 -40.52 -13.30 13.84
CA GLY A 42 -40.40 -13.76 12.46
C GLY A 42 -38.99 -14.25 12.11
N SER A 43 -38.75 -14.42 10.81
CA SER A 43 -37.44 -14.82 10.29
C SER A 43 -36.35 -13.79 10.63
N LYS A 44 -35.14 -14.32 10.86
CA LYS A 44 -33.94 -13.53 11.17
C LYS A 44 -33.14 -13.31 9.90
N ALA A 45 -32.73 -12.06 9.65
CA ALA A 45 -31.78 -11.70 8.61
C ALA A 45 -30.48 -11.23 9.26
N SER A 46 -29.33 -11.67 8.74
CA SER A 46 -28.01 -11.29 9.27
C SER A 46 -27.09 -10.78 8.17
N SER A 47 -26.21 -9.86 8.53
CA SER A 47 -25.11 -9.38 7.67
C SER A 47 -23.88 -9.09 8.53
N SER A 48 -22.69 -9.20 7.94
CA SER A 48 -21.42 -8.96 8.63
C SER A 48 -20.55 -8.00 7.83
N ALA A 49 -19.84 -7.11 8.54
CA ALA A 49 -18.91 -6.16 7.96
C ALA A 49 -17.77 -5.85 8.93
N TYR A 50 -16.63 -5.40 8.41
CA TYR A 50 -15.58 -4.80 9.22
C TYR A 50 -15.97 -3.35 9.53
N ILE A 51 -16.03 -2.99 10.82
CA ILE A 51 -16.34 -1.64 11.28
C ILE A 51 -15.11 -1.08 12.00
N GLY A 52 -14.80 0.18 11.74
CA GLY A 52 -13.62 0.87 12.29
C GLY A 52 -12.55 1.11 11.23
N LEU A 53 -11.42 1.68 11.70
CA LEU A 53 -10.25 1.94 10.86
C LEU A 53 -9.59 0.62 10.46
N ASP A 54 -9.37 0.45 9.16
CA ASP A 54 -8.79 -0.74 8.54
C ASP A 54 -7.34 -0.48 8.11
N ILE A 55 -6.61 -1.56 7.84
CA ILE A 55 -5.22 -1.52 7.36
C ILE A 55 -5.22 -1.10 5.89
N PRO A 56 -4.40 -0.11 5.48
CA PRO A 56 -4.35 0.34 4.09
C PRO A 56 -3.87 -0.79 3.17
N LEU A 57 -4.31 -0.75 1.92
CA LEU A 57 -3.74 -1.61 0.87
C LEU A 57 -2.31 -1.18 0.56
N SER A 58 -1.50 -2.12 0.07
CA SER A 58 -0.14 -1.83 -0.38
C SER A 58 -0.14 -0.71 -1.44
N PRO A 59 0.89 0.16 -1.46
CA PRO A 59 0.97 1.26 -2.41
C PRO A 59 1.42 0.72 -3.78
N GLU A 60 0.59 -0.09 -4.44
CA GLU A 60 0.94 -0.68 -5.73
C GLU A 60 1.18 0.39 -6.79
N GLY A 61 2.21 0.21 -7.61
CA GLY A 61 2.58 1.14 -8.66
C GLY A 61 3.54 2.25 -8.23
N VAL A 62 4.26 2.09 -7.11
CA VAL A 62 5.36 2.99 -6.75
C VAL A 62 6.40 3.06 -7.88
N LYS A 63 6.82 4.28 -8.21
CA LYS A 63 7.85 4.57 -9.21
C LYS A 63 9.00 5.32 -8.55
N LEU A 64 10.22 4.98 -8.96
CA LEU A 64 11.43 5.74 -8.68
C LEU A 64 11.82 6.45 -9.98
N LEU A 65 11.99 7.76 -9.90
CA LEU A 65 12.28 8.61 -11.05
C LEU A 65 13.59 9.35 -10.80
N ASP A 66 14.45 9.38 -11.81
CA ASP A 66 15.57 10.31 -11.85
C ASP A 66 15.02 11.75 -11.87
N ASN A 67 15.51 12.56 -10.93
CA ASN A 67 15.17 13.97 -10.77
C ASN A 67 16.43 14.85 -10.74
N GLY A 68 17.42 14.51 -11.56
CA GLY A 68 18.70 15.21 -11.73
C GLY A 68 19.70 14.81 -10.67
N ASN A 69 19.64 15.43 -9.49
CA ASN A 69 20.61 15.21 -8.41
C ASN A 69 20.07 14.33 -7.28
N ASN A 70 18.85 13.82 -7.43
CA ASN A 70 18.15 13.01 -6.45
C ASN A 70 17.17 12.06 -7.15
N VAL A 71 16.60 11.13 -6.38
CA VAL A 71 15.53 10.24 -6.84
C VAL A 71 14.20 10.72 -6.26
N LEU A 72 13.18 10.86 -7.12
CA LEU A 72 11.80 11.12 -6.71
C LEU A 72 11.05 9.79 -6.63
N ALA A 73 10.55 9.44 -5.44
CA ALA A 73 9.64 8.33 -5.26
C ALA A 73 8.19 8.84 -5.34
N GLN A 74 7.37 8.22 -6.18
CA GLN A 74 5.94 8.58 -6.34
C GLN A 74 5.05 7.33 -6.26
N TRP A 75 3.87 7.47 -5.66
CA TRP A 75 2.90 6.38 -5.53
C TRP A 75 1.45 6.88 -5.69
N PRO A 76 0.50 5.99 -6.04
CA PRO A 76 -0.90 6.36 -6.09
C PRO A 76 -1.46 6.72 -4.70
N LYS A 77 -2.43 7.63 -4.67
CA LYS A 77 -3.17 7.95 -3.44
C LYS A 77 -3.80 6.69 -2.85
N ALA A 78 -3.72 6.56 -1.53
CA ALA A 78 -4.34 5.45 -0.80
C ALA A 78 -5.86 5.40 -1.05
N ARG A 79 -6.40 4.18 -1.13
CA ARG A 79 -7.84 3.95 -1.24
C ARG A 79 -8.50 4.31 0.09
N ASN A 80 -9.77 4.70 0.04
CA ASN A 80 -10.59 4.92 1.24
C ASN A 80 -11.10 3.61 1.88
N TYR A 81 -10.55 2.47 1.45
CA TYR A 81 -10.84 1.16 2.02
C TYR A 81 -9.58 0.31 2.14
N GLY A 82 -9.57 -0.57 3.15
CA GLY A 82 -8.43 -1.40 3.51
C GLY A 82 -8.55 -2.87 3.15
N ALA A 83 -7.69 -3.69 3.77
CA ALA A 83 -7.59 -5.13 3.55
C ALA A 83 -8.90 -5.90 3.81
N ASN A 84 -9.76 -5.40 4.69
CA ASN A 84 -11.05 -5.97 5.03
C ASN A 84 -12.23 -5.26 4.34
N LYS A 85 -11.94 -4.38 3.37
CA LYS A 85 -12.90 -3.43 2.78
C LYS A 85 -13.52 -2.48 3.83
N GLY A 86 -12.89 -2.36 5.01
CA GLY A 86 -13.24 -1.40 6.04
C GLY A 86 -12.69 -0.01 5.70
N TYR A 87 -13.05 0.99 6.49
CA TYR A 87 -12.69 2.38 6.22
C TYR A 87 -11.19 2.64 6.40
N VAL A 88 -10.59 3.37 5.47
CA VAL A 88 -9.24 3.96 5.58
C VAL A 88 -9.37 5.45 5.33
N ASP A 89 -8.74 6.28 6.15
CA ASP A 89 -8.57 7.71 5.85
C ASP A 89 -7.28 7.92 5.03
N PRO A 90 -7.36 8.22 3.72
CA PRO A 90 -6.17 8.39 2.90
C PRO A 90 -5.27 9.55 3.32
N SER A 91 -5.79 10.55 4.07
CA SER A 91 -5.00 11.69 4.54
C SER A 91 -4.08 11.32 5.70
N GLN A 92 -4.32 10.18 6.35
CA GLN A 92 -3.56 9.68 7.49
C GLN A 92 -2.65 8.51 7.12
N VAL A 93 -2.59 8.13 5.83
CA VAL A 93 -1.70 7.06 5.35
C VAL A 93 -0.32 7.63 5.06
N THR A 94 0.71 7.00 5.61
CA THR A 94 2.11 7.24 5.23
C THR A 94 2.60 6.10 4.34
N VAL A 95 3.65 6.37 3.57
CA VAL A 95 4.39 5.34 2.84
C VAL A 95 5.82 5.28 3.33
N SER A 96 6.25 4.09 3.74
CA SER A 96 7.60 3.77 4.18
C SER A 96 8.34 3.01 3.08
N LEU A 97 9.56 3.44 2.77
CA LEU A 97 10.45 2.85 1.78
C LEU A 97 11.61 2.15 2.47
N PHE A 98 11.93 0.95 2.02
CA PHE A 98 12.93 0.05 2.59
C PHE A 98 13.89 -0.42 1.51
N GLU A 99 15.12 -0.74 1.90
CA GLU A 99 16.09 -1.37 1.01
C GLU A 99 15.56 -2.71 0.50
N MET A 100 15.90 -3.07 -0.73
CA MET A 100 15.78 -4.46 -1.21
C MET A 100 17.17 -5.09 -1.28
N ILE A 101 17.43 -6.03 -0.38
CA ILE A 101 18.71 -6.72 -0.27
C ILE A 101 18.64 -8.09 -0.93
N LYS A 102 19.70 -8.47 -1.64
CA LYS A 102 19.84 -9.81 -2.21
C LYS A 102 20.39 -10.76 -1.14
N ILE A 103 19.64 -11.82 -0.87
CA ILE A 103 20.05 -12.93 0.00
C ILE A 103 20.16 -14.22 -0.81
N THR A 104 20.71 -15.28 -0.20
CA THR A 104 20.86 -16.61 -0.83
C THR A 104 19.56 -17.14 -1.46
N TYR A 105 18.41 -16.80 -0.87
CA TYR A 105 17.09 -17.31 -1.27
C TYR A 105 16.27 -16.34 -2.13
N GLY A 106 16.82 -15.20 -2.55
CA GLY A 106 16.13 -14.22 -3.38
C GLY A 106 16.29 -12.79 -2.87
N MET A 107 15.29 -11.93 -3.14
CA MET A 107 15.25 -10.58 -2.59
C MET A 107 14.56 -10.59 -1.22
N SER A 108 15.07 -9.80 -0.28
CA SER A 108 14.45 -9.54 1.02
C SER A 108 14.32 -8.04 1.26
N ILE A 109 13.43 -7.67 2.16
CA ILE A 109 13.36 -6.31 2.71
C ILE A 109 14.51 -6.12 3.69
N GLY A 110 15.25 -5.03 3.52
CA GLY A 110 16.32 -4.57 4.39
C GLY A 110 15.88 -3.41 5.28
N ASP A 111 16.79 -2.49 5.54
CA ASP A 111 16.58 -1.39 6.47
C ASP A 111 15.59 -0.34 5.93
N LEU A 112 14.99 0.43 6.84
CA LEU A 112 14.13 1.55 6.50
C LEU A 112 15.00 2.68 5.91
N VAL A 113 14.63 3.13 4.71
CA VAL A 113 15.27 4.26 4.03
C VAL A 113 14.60 5.57 4.42
N ALA A 114 13.27 5.64 4.30
CA ALA A 114 12.50 6.86 4.55
C ALA A 114 11.02 6.56 4.79
N THR A 115 10.32 7.48 5.46
CA THR A 115 8.86 7.47 5.60
C THR A 115 8.31 8.83 5.21
N SER A 116 7.21 8.84 4.45
CA SER A 116 6.52 10.05 4.02
C SER A 116 5.79 10.75 5.17
N ASP A 117 5.49 12.04 5.00
CA ASP A 117 4.42 12.69 5.77
C ASP A 117 3.06 12.04 5.45
N PRO A 118 2.06 12.15 6.34
CA PRO A 118 0.73 11.61 6.08
C PRO A 118 0.04 12.23 4.87
N GLY A 119 -0.57 11.40 4.03
CA GLY A 119 -1.43 11.80 2.92
C GLY A 119 -0.71 12.31 1.67
N VAL A 120 0.62 12.42 1.69
CA VAL A 120 1.41 12.78 0.50
C VAL A 120 1.56 11.59 -0.44
N THR A 121 1.82 11.89 -1.72
CA THR A 121 1.94 10.87 -2.79
C THR A 121 3.32 10.79 -3.41
N GLU A 122 4.28 11.53 -2.84
CA GLU A 122 5.66 11.55 -3.30
C GLU A 122 6.63 11.97 -2.19
N MET A 123 7.89 11.58 -2.33
CA MET A 123 9.00 12.07 -1.51
C MET A 123 10.31 12.06 -2.31
N THR A 124 11.23 12.97 -1.98
CA THR A 124 12.57 12.97 -2.54
C THR A 124 13.52 12.16 -1.66
N LEU A 125 14.29 11.28 -2.30
CA LEU A 125 15.35 10.50 -1.68
C LEU A 125 16.70 11.14 -2.00
N PRO A 126 17.63 11.27 -1.03
CA PRO A 126 18.95 11.85 -1.24
C PRO A 126 19.90 10.84 -1.92
N VAL A 127 19.47 10.27 -3.04
CA VAL A 127 20.20 9.28 -3.83
C VAL A 127 20.54 9.94 -5.17
N ASN A 128 21.82 10.07 -5.49
CA ASN A 128 22.25 10.61 -6.77
C ASN A 128 22.05 9.54 -7.87
N PRO A 129 21.18 9.76 -8.88
CA PRO A 129 20.93 8.77 -9.92
C PRO A 129 22.13 8.57 -10.86
N ASP A 130 23.07 9.51 -10.91
CA ASP A 130 24.32 9.40 -11.68
C ASP A 130 25.41 8.60 -10.95
N GLU A 131 25.21 8.21 -9.69
CA GLU A 131 26.16 7.41 -8.91
C GLU A 131 25.78 5.93 -8.93
N SER A 132 26.79 5.09 -9.16
CA SER A 132 26.61 3.64 -9.16
C SER A 132 26.39 3.12 -7.75
N GLN A 133 25.47 2.17 -7.60
CA GLN A 133 25.29 1.38 -6.38
C GLN A 133 25.96 0.00 -6.49
N ALA A 134 26.69 -0.27 -7.58
CA ALA A 134 27.50 -1.47 -7.71
C ALA A 134 28.78 -1.36 -6.85
N GLU A 135 29.35 -2.50 -6.46
CA GLU A 135 30.57 -2.53 -5.64
C GLU A 135 31.78 -1.85 -6.29
N ASP A 136 31.81 -1.75 -7.62
CA ASP A 136 32.89 -1.11 -8.37
C ASP A 136 32.73 0.43 -8.46
N GLY A 137 31.59 0.97 -8.03
CA GLY A 137 31.30 2.40 -8.06
C GLY A 137 31.19 3.02 -9.46
N VAL A 138 31.21 2.22 -10.53
CA VAL A 138 31.23 2.72 -11.91
C VAL A 138 30.22 2.02 -12.83
N THR A 139 29.79 0.80 -12.51
CA THR A 139 28.83 0.06 -13.34
C THR A 139 27.41 0.54 -13.07
N GLN A 140 26.62 0.79 -14.12
CA GLN A 140 25.20 1.05 -13.94
C GLN A 140 24.52 -0.12 -13.23
N SER A 141 23.67 0.20 -12.27
CA SER A 141 23.11 -0.74 -11.31
C SER A 141 21.61 -0.53 -11.16
N ILE A 142 20.91 -1.55 -10.68
CA ILE A 142 19.49 -1.46 -10.38
C ILE A 142 19.32 -0.87 -8.98
N PHE A 143 18.65 0.26 -8.90
CA PHE A 143 18.11 0.81 -7.66
C PHE A 143 16.64 0.42 -7.52
N GLN A 144 16.33 -0.34 -6.48
CA GLN A 144 14.97 -0.83 -6.20
C GLN A 144 14.72 -0.83 -4.70
N LEU A 145 13.50 -0.44 -4.31
CA LEU A 145 13.07 -0.36 -2.91
C LEU A 145 11.82 -1.22 -2.68
N GLY A 146 11.56 -1.55 -1.42
CA GLY A 146 10.27 -2.04 -0.96
C GLY A 146 9.44 -0.89 -0.40
N ALA A 147 8.17 -0.81 -0.76
CA ALA A 147 7.23 0.18 -0.26
C ALA A 147 6.14 -0.47 0.60
N ARG A 148 5.76 0.18 1.70
CA ARG A 148 4.68 -0.25 2.59
C ARG A 148 3.81 0.94 2.95
N ALA A 149 2.50 0.75 2.99
CA ALA A 149 1.56 1.76 3.48
C ALA A 149 1.25 1.49 4.96
N ASP A 150 1.20 2.55 5.75
CA ASP A 150 1.00 2.48 7.20
C ASP A 150 -0.11 3.44 7.64
N ASN A 151 -0.91 3.05 8.64
CA ASN A 151 -1.77 3.93 9.42
C ASN A 151 -1.90 3.42 10.86
N ALA A 152 -2.76 4.04 11.68
CA ALA A 152 -2.97 3.64 13.07
C ALA A 152 -3.56 2.23 13.27
N ALA A 153 -4.18 1.63 12.25
CA ALA A 153 -4.71 0.26 12.31
C ALA A 153 -3.64 -0.80 11.99
N GLY A 154 -2.55 -0.41 11.34
CA GLY A 154 -1.44 -1.30 11.03
C GLY A 154 -0.79 -0.99 9.68
N ASN A 155 -0.17 -2.00 9.11
CA ASN A 155 0.64 -1.88 7.91
C ASN A 155 0.24 -2.87 6.83
N SER A 156 0.34 -2.43 5.58
CA SER A 156 0.13 -3.28 4.41
C SER A 156 1.24 -4.32 4.27
N GLY A 157 1.09 -5.21 3.28
CA GLY A 157 2.24 -5.95 2.75
C GLY A 157 3.22 -5.00 2.03
N TYR A 158 4.41 -5.51 1.72
CA TYR A 158 5.38 -4.78 0.90
C TYR A 158 5.04 -4.87 -0.59
N TYR A 159 5.37 -3.83 -1.33
CA TYR A 159 5.36 -3.77 -2.79
C TYR A 159 6.75 -3.38 -3.28
N GLY A 160 7.40 -4.22 -4.09
CA GLY A 160 8.67 -3.85 -4.72
C GLY A 160 8.44 -2.76 -5.77
N THR A 161 9.19 -1.66 -5.71
CA THR A 161 9.08 -0.58 -6.68
C THR A 161 9.45 -1.06 -8.09
N HIS A 162 9.04 -0.31 -9.10
CA HIS A 162 9.72 -0.43 -10.40
C HIS A 162 11.21 -0.09 -10.22
N PRO A 163 12.13 -0.86 -10.83
CA PRO A 163 13.55 -0.58 -10.75
C PRO A 163 13.89 0.70 -11.52
N LEU A 164 14.81 1.49 -10.96
CA LEU A 164 15.49 2.60 -11.63
C LEU A 164 16.92 2.17 -11.94
N ILE A 165 17.42 2.43 -13.14
CA ILE A 165 18.84 2.25 -13.45
C ILE A 165 19.57 3.50 -12.98
N VAL A 166 20.60 3.32 -12.14
CA VAL A 166 21.44 4.40 -11.61
C VAL A 166 22.91 4.10 -11.87
N GLY A 167 23.71 5.15 -12.04
CA GLY A 167 25.13 5.06 -12.34
C GLY A 167 25.56 6.05 -13.40
N PRO A 168 26.87 6.20 -13.61
CA PRO A 168 27.41 7.23 -14.49
C PRO A 168 26.89 7.06 -15.91
N ALA A 169 26.71 8.19 -16.60
CA ALA A 169 26.34 8.19 -18.00
C ALA A 169 27.39 7.45 -18.86
N LEU A 170 26.91 6.68 -19.84
CA LEU A 170 27.80 5.99 -20.77
C LEU A 170 28.57 7.00 -21.63
N THR A 171 29.89 6.88 -21.65
CA THR A 171 30.76 7.73 -22.47
C THR A 171 30.62 7.37 -23.95
N LEU A 172 30.41 8.38 -24.80
CA LEU A 172 30.38 8.20 -26.25
C LEU A 172 31.81 8.26 -26.86
N PRO A 173 32.07 7.54 -27.98
CA PRO A 173 31.15 6.63 -28.66
C PRO A 173 30.97 5.33 -27.87
N PHE A 174 29.74 4.80 -27.86
CA PHE A 174 29.41 3.54 -27.19
C PHE A 174 29.10 2.45 -28.22
N LYS A 175 29.53 1.22 -27.94
CA LYS A 175 29.19 0.01 -28.69
C LYS A 175 28.73 -1.05 -27.69
N GLU A 176 27.57 -1.63 -27.94
CA GLU A 176 27.08 -2.84 -27.28
C GLU A 176 27.04 -3.96 -28.33
N SER A 177 27.77 -5.05 -28.08
CA SER A 177 27.66 -6.28 -28.88
C SER A 177 27.54 -7.51 -28.01
N LEU A 178 26.84 -8.52 -28.51
CA LEU A 178 26.66 -9.84 -27.88
C LEU A 178 27.47 -10.91 -28.63
N SER A 179 28.68 -10.55 -29.04
CA SER A 179 29.58 -11.41 -29.80
C SER A 179 29.88 -12.68 -28.99
N ASN A 180 29.72 -13.86 -29.59
CA ASN A 180 29.97 -15.16 -28.94
C ASN A 180 29.18 -15.40 -27.63
N GLY A 181 28.05 -14.70 -27.42
CA GLY A 181 27.25 -14.84 -26.21
C GLY A 181 27.80 -14.09 -24.99
N HIS A 182 28.75 -13.17 -25.19
CA HIS A 182 29.27 -12.29 -24.14
C HIS A 182 28.90 -10.84 -24.43
N LEU A 183 28.56 -10.10 -23.38
CA LEU A 183 28.36 -8.65 -23.45
C LEU A 183 29.72 -7.98 -23.63
N GLU A 184 29.92 -7.33 -24.77
CA GLU A 184 31.06 -6.47 -25.05
C GLU A 184 30.58 -5.01 -25.06
N ASN A 185 31.04 -4.24 -24.08
CA ASN A 185 30.75 -2.81 -23.94
C ASN A 185 32.04 -1.99 -24.16
N GLY A 186 32.03 -1.07 -25.13
CA GLY A 186 33.14 -0.14 -25.39
C GLY A 186 33.80 -0.27 -26.76
N PHE A 187 34.71 0.68 -27.07
CA PHE A 187 35.63 0.65 -28.21
C PHE A 187 37.05 0.32 -27.74
#